data_AF-I0R007-F1
#
_entry.id   AF-I0R007-F1
#
_cell.length_a   1.000
_cell.length_b   1.000
_cell.length_c   1.000
_cell.angle_alpha   90.00
_cell.angle_beta   90.00
_cell.angle_gamma   90.00
#
_symmetry.space_group_name_H-M   'P 1'
#
loop_
_entity.id
_entity.type
_entity.pdbx_description
1 polymer ?
#
loop_
_entity_poly.entity_id
_entity_poly.type
_entity_poly.pdbx_seq_one_letter_code
_entity_poly.pdbx_strand_id
1 'polypeptide(L)'
;MRTAISLTIAATLIFVAGCSAAEPITEDGEVQASVEGEEAQSDISDAEVAEVCDPAAAHPKGAFEFATQLDDSLPEAWRLEFGVIMDNLQEVAPISSCLHDFKDVETNEYSVKSPMSIYAWSNAVDNPWPEERPGMEGTSISGDGTNTWMILEIYQDEFEYDDLHRFSVIAHEYWHVYQRGAWMADSPPVGDSWPVWMWEGGAQVVEELYVSEHYDRSNFDSNLFPVIATGLSNPSDFELYDRDGGAAGGELDLNTSAFMVLAFAKELQKTQGISEAQAFRLILSAPAKPNSATPFLDVFGMTSEDFYTSLNQYPAVESGENWFEGDVVDASDVMPSRGLTLAEILEPPE
;
A
#
# COMPACT_ATOMS: atom_id res chain seq x y z
N MET A 1 1.92 32.30 40.92
CA MET A 1 1.60 33.32 39.89
C MET A 1 2.68 33.29 38.83
N ARG A 2 2.44 32.54 37.75
CA ARG A 2 3.16 32.64 36.48
C ARG A 2 2.12 32.46 35.39
N THR A 3 2.15 33.38 34.45
CA THR A 3 1.14 33.72 33.45
C THR A 3 1.24 32.77 32.26
N ALA A 4 0.12 32.14 31.88
CA ALA A 4 -0.02 31.42 30.62
C ALA A 4 -0.43 32.44 29.55
N ILE A 5 0.30 32.46 28.42
CA ILE A 5 -0.07 33.18 27.22
C ILE A 5 -0.60 32.14 26.24
N SER A 6 -1.92 32.11 26.07
CA SER A 6 -2.58 31.33 25.02
C SER A 6 -2.49 32.09 23.70
N LEU A 7 -1.99 31.46 22.65
CA LEU A 7 -2.12 31.93 21.27
C LEU A 7 -3.33 31.24 20.64
N THR A 8 -4.34 32.02 20.28
CA THR A 8 -5.52 31.56 19.54
C THR A 8 -5.27 31.79 18.05
N ILE A 9 -5.30 30.73 17.23
CA ILE A 9 -5.33 30.85 15.77
C ILE A 9 -6.79 30.73 15.33
N ALA A 10 -7.27 31.75 14.64
CA ALA A 10 -8.63 31.84 14.11
C ALA A 10 -8.70 31.14 12.74
N ALA A 11 -9.38 30.00 12.67
CA ALA A 11 -9.78 29.39 11.40
C ALA A 11 -11.05 30.09 10.88
N THR A 12 -10.99 30.59 9.65
CA THR A 12 -12.12 31.26 8.98
C THR A 12 -12.84 30.22 8.11
N LEU A 13 -14.00 29.77 8.58
CA LEU A 13 -14.93 28.91 7.83
C LEU A 13 -15.79 29.76 6.90
N ILE A 14 -15.76 29.48 5.59
CA ILE A 14 -16.75 30.00 4.64
C ILE A 14 -17.80 28.91 4.43
N PHE A 15 -18.98 29.11 5.04
CA PHE A 15 -20.20 28.38 4.71
C PHE A 15 -20.88 29.04 3.50
N VAL A 16 -21.24 28.26 2.49
CA VAL A 16 -22.33 28.60 1.57
C VAL A 16 -23.44 27.58 1.77
N ALA A 17 -24.55 28.07 2.31
CA ALA A 17 -25.79 27.34 2.50
C ALA A 17 -26.86 27.87 1.53
N GLY A 18 -27.79 26.98 1.15
CA GLY A 18 -29.11 27.31 0.59
C GLY A 18 -29.59 26.27 -0.42
N CYS A 19 -30.31 25.21 0.02
CA CYS A 19 -31.80 25.11 0.09
C CYS A 19 -32.45 25.07 -1.32
N SER A 20 -33.35 24.15 -1.71
CA SER A 20 -34.50 23.57 -0.99
C SER A 20 -35.21 22.48 -1.84
N ALA A 21 -35.61 21.39 -1.17
CA ALA A 21 -36.84 20.58 -1.21
C ALA A 21 -37.65 20.28 -2.51
N ALA A 22 -37.85 18.95 -2.70
CA ALA A 22 -39.10 18.17 -2.86
C ALA A 22 -40.03 18.30 -4.09
N GLU A 23 -40.48 17.12 -4.55
CA GLU A 23 -41.27 16.73 -5.74
C GLU A 23 -42.76 17.20 -5.75
N PRO A 24 -43.55 17.02 -6.84
CA PRO A 24 -44.16 15.72 -7.16
C PRO A 24 -44.44 15.37 -8.65
N ILE A 25 -44.53 14.05 -8.87
CA ILE A 25 -45.27 13.20 -9.85
C ILE A 25 -46.26 13.91 -10.81
N THR A 26 -46.30 13.48 -12.09
CA THR A 26 -47.53 13.23 -12.87
C THR A 26 -47.35 12.13 -13.93
N GLU A 27 -48.47 11.46 -14.19
CA GLU A 27 -48.78 10.25 -14.96
C GLU A 27 -48.76 10.35 -16.50
N ASP A 28 -48.72 9.15 -17.11
CA ASP A 28 -49.33 8.71 -18.39
C ASP A 28 -48.72 9.07 -19.76
N GLY A 29 -48.57 8.01 -20.59
CA GLY A 29 -48.47 8.17 -22.04
C GLY A 29 -47.85 6.98 -22.80
N GLU A 30 -48.65 5.94 -23.05
CA GLU A 30 -48.35 4.78 -23.91
C GLU A 30 -48.08 5.12 -25.40
N VAL A 31 -47.23 4.28 -26.03
CA VAL A 31 -47.32 3.73 -27.42
C VAL A 31 -46.97 4.69 -28.60
N GLN A 32 -45.94 4.39 -29.40
CA GLN A 32 -45.97 3.46 -30.54
C GLN A 32 -44.68 3.50 -31.39
N ALA A 33 -44.38 2.36 -32.00
CA ALA A 33 -43.25 2.09 -32.88
C ALA A 33 -43.31 2.81 -34.23
N SER A 34 -42.15 3.02 -34.85
CA SER A 34 -42.00 2.85 -36.30
C SER A 34 -40.58 2.35 -36.61
N VAL A 35 -40.58 1.24 -37.34
CA VAL A 35 -39.44 0.53 -37.93
C VAL A 35 -39.17 1.18 -39.27
N GLU A 36 -37.90 1.44 -39.59
CA GLU A 36 -37.40 1.33 -40.97
C GLU A 36 -35.90 1.07 -40.90
N GLY A 37 -35.51 -0.11 -41.38
CA GLY A 37 -34.13 -0.51 -41.52
C GLY A 37 -33.59 -0.10 -42.89
N GLU A 38 -32.31 0.25 -42.92
CA GLU A 38 -31.50 0.13 -44.11
C GLU A 38 -30.21 -0.59 -43.72
N GLU A 39 -30.00 -1.74 -44.37
CA GLU A 39 -28.78 -2.53 -44.30
C GLU A 39 -27.63 -1.72 -44.92
N ALA A 40 -26.62 -1.41 -44.10
CA ALA A 40 -25.30 -1.03 -44.59
C ALA A 40 -24.32 -2.14 -44.23
N GLN A 41 -23.87 -2.78 -45.30
CA GLN A 41 -22.95 -3.89 -45.38
C GLN A 41 -21.58 -3.52 -44.79
N SER A 42 -21.16 -4.34 -43.83
CA SER A 42 -19.80 -4.71 -43.43
C SER A 42 -18.63 -3.83 -43.93
N ASP A 43 -18.09 -3.03 -43.01
CA ASP A 43 -16.64 -2.84 -42.90
C ASP A 43 -16.28 -3.09 -41.44
N ILE A 44 -16.10 -4.37 -41.09
CA ILE A 44 -15.39 -4.75 -39.87
C ILE A 44 -13.93 -4.44 -40.17
N SER A 45 -13.49 -3.22 -39.87
CA SER A 45 -12.08 -3.01 -39.58
C SER A 45 -11.74 -3.95 -38.45
N ASP A 46 -10.76 -4.84 -38.66
CA ASP A 46 -10.05 -5.52 -37.59
C ASP A 46 -9.48 -4.43 -36.66
N ALA A 47 -10.29 -4.01 -35.70
CA ALA A 47 -9.77 -3.42 -34.49
C ALA A 47 -8.95 -4.54 -33.86
N GLU A 48 -7.63 -4.38 -33.85
CA GLU A 48 -6.79 -5.04 -32.88
C GLU A 48 -7.50 -4.89 -31.54
N VAL A 49 -8.11 -5.97 -31.06
CA VAL A 49 -8.57 -6.05 -29.69
C VAL A 49 -7.27 -5.99 -28.91
N ALA A 50 -6.93 -4.79 -28.40
CA ALA A 50 -5.80 -4.61 -27.53
C ALA A 50 -5.90 -5.69 -26.45
N GLU A 51 -4.88 -6.55 -26.39
CA GLU A 51 -4.85 -7.64 -25.44
C GLU A 51 -4.96 -7.03 -24.04
N VAL A 52 -6.03 -7.38 -23.32
CA VAL A 52 -6.27 -6.84 -21.98
C VAL A 52 -5.08 -7.26 -21.12
N CYS A 53 -4.39 -6.28 -20.53
CA CYS A 53 -3.22 -6.56 -19.72
C CYS A 53 -3.63 -7.37 -18.49
N ASP A 54 -3.00 -8.53 -18.28
CA ASP A 54 -3.23 -9.39 -17.12
C ASP A 54 -2.18 -9.07 -16.04
N PRO A 55 -2.54 -8.36 -14.95
CA PRO A 55 -1.61 -8.00 -13.87
C PRO A 55 -1.10 -9.20 -13.08
N ALA A 56 -1.78 -10.36 -13.18
CA ALA A 56 -1.37 -11.60 -12.53
C ALA A 56 -0.37 -12.41 -13.37
N ALA A 57 -0.13 -12.02 -14.62
CA ALA A 57 0.87 -12.65 -15.46
C ALA A 57 2.29 -12.24 -15.00
N ALA A 58 3.27 -13.11 -15.25
CA ALA A 58 4.65 -12.75 -14.97
C ALA A 58 5.13 -11.66 -15.94
N HIS A 59 5.65 -10.56 -15.39
CA HIS A 59 6.20 -9.45 -16.17
C HIS A 59 7.73 -9.50 -16.13
N PRO A 60 8.43 -9.22 -17.25
CA PRO A 60 9.88 -9.25 -17.27
C PRO A 60 10.47 -8.06 -16.51
N LYS A 61 11.64 -8.26 -15.87
CA LYS A 61 12.46 -7.15 -15.34
C LYS A 61 12.65 -6.08 -16.42
N GLY A 62 12.42 -4.82 -16.04
CA GLY A 62 12.51 -3.66 -16.94
C GLY A 62 11.26 -3.40 -17.80
N ALA A 63 10.16 -4.14 -17.62
CA ALA A 63 8.87 -3.80 -18.27
C ALA A 63 8.28 -2.47 -17.77
N PHE A 64 8.61 -2.10 -16.53
CA PHE A 64 8.29 -0.82 -15.92
C PHE A 64 9.59 -0.18 -15.46
N GLU A 65 9.83 1.05 -15.91
CA GLU A 65 11.07 1.78 -15.63
C GLU A 65 10.87 2.86 -14.55
N PHE A 66 11.97 3.26 -13.92
CA PHE A 66 12.02 4.40 -13.00
C PHE A 66 12.98 5.47 -13.52
N ALA A 67 12.57 6.72 -13.43
CA ALA A 67 13.45 7.87 -13.59
C ALA A 67 13.84 8.32 -12.18
N THR A 68 15.11 8.14 -11.82
CA THR A 68 15.57 8.39 -10.45
C THR A 68 16.26 9.75 -10.34
N GLN A 69 15.78 10.60 -9.44
CA GLN A 69 16.37 11.88 -9.07
C GLN A 69 16.94 11.74 -7.65
N LEU A 70 18.25 11.51 -7.54
CA LEU A 70 18.95 11.39 -6.26
C LEU A 70 19.76 12.66 -6.01
N ASP A 71 19.41 13.41 -4.97
CA ASP A 71 20.12 14.65 -4.61
C ASP A 71 21.49 14.37 -3.96
N ASP A 72 22.42 15.32 -4.08
CA ASP A 72 23.77 15.21 -3.52
C ASP A 72 23.83 15.37 -1.98
N SER A 73 22.73 15.75 -1.32
CA SER A 73 22.57 15.67 0.14
C SER A 73 22.66 14.23 0.67
N LEU A 74 22.39 13.23 -0.17
CA LEU A 74 22.51 11.81 0.18
C LEU A 74 23.97 11.33 0.04
N PRO A 75 24.49 10.56 1.01
CA PRO A 75 25.83 9.97 0.92
C PRO A 75 26.00 9.13 -0.35
N GLU A 76 27.19 9.17 -0.97
CA GLU A 76 27.52 8.36 -2.16
C GLU A 76 27.27 6.86 -1.92
N ALA A 77 27.64 6.36 -0.75
CA ALA A 77 27.40 4.96 -0.38
C ALA A 77 25.92 4.59 -0.38
N TRP A 78 25.04 5.48 0.10
CA TRP A 78 23.61 5.26 0.08
C TRP A 78 23.07 5.27 -1.35
N ARG A 79 23.50 6.21 -2.19
CA ARG A 79 23.06 6.28 -3.60
C ARG A 79 23.47 5.06 -4.42
N LEU A 80 24.64 4.46 -4.11
CA LEU A 80 25.07 3.20 -4.70
C LEU A 80 24.20 2.03 -4.22
N GLU A 81 23.94 1.96 -2.91
CA GLU A 81 23.10 0.90 -2.32
C GLU A 81 21.66 0.97 -2.81
N PHE A 82 21.10 2.17 -2.97
CA PHE A 82 19.80 2.39 -3.60
C PHE A 82 19.71 1.68 -4.96
N GLY A 83 20.76 1.77 -5.79
CA GLY A 83 20.81 1.08 -7.07
C GLY A 83 20.76 -0.44 -6.92
N VAL A 84 21.48 -1.00 -5.94
CA VAL A 84 21.47 -2.44 -5.62
C VAL A 84 20.09 -2.90 -5.17
N ILE A 85 19.44 -2.14 -4.27
CA ILE A 85 18.10 -2.45 -3.77
C ILE A 85 17.08 -2.46 -4.89
N MET A 86 17.06 -1.41 -5.72
CA MET A 86 16.16 -1.34 -6.88
C MET A 86 16.41 -2.47 -7.88
N ASP A 87 17.67 -2.90 -8.06
CA ASP A 87 18.01 -4.01 -8.96
C ASP A 87 17.52 -5.36 -8.43
N ASN A 88 17.68 -5.61 -7.14
CA ASN A 88 17.20 -6.82 -6.46
C ASN A 88 15.67 -6.88 -6.51
N LEU A 89 14.98 -5.80 -6.13
CA LEU A 89 13.53 -5.72 -6.11
C LEU A 89 12.91 -5.91 -7.50
N GLN A 90 13.50 -5.33 -8.54
CA GLN A 90 13.04 -5.55 -9.92
C GLN A 90 13.30 -6.97 -10.43
N GLU A 91 14.23 -7.72 -9.82
CA GLU A 91 14.48 -9.11 -10.14
C GLU A 91 13.47 -10.04 -9.47
N VAL A 92 13.19 -9.83 -8.18
CA VAL A 92 12.29 -10.71 -7.40
C VAL A 92 10.81 -10.34 -7.51
N ALA A 93 10.50 -9.07 -7.70
CA ALA A 93 9.15 -8.51 -7.75
C ALA A 93 8.98 -7.54 -8.93
N PRO A 94 9.09 -8.01 -10.19
CA PRO A 94 8.98 -7.14 -11.35
C PRO A 94 7.61 -6.47 -11.43
N ILE A 95 7.59 -5.14 -11.57
CA ILE A 95 6.34 -4.38 -11.66
C ILE A 95 5.66 -4.63 -13.00
N SER A 96 4.35 -4.86 -12.92
CA SER A 96 3.50 -5.03 -14.09
C SER A 96 3.47 -3.79 -14.98
N SER A 97 3.71 -3.98 -16.28
CA SER A 97 3.46 -2.91 -17.26
C SER A 97 1.98 -2.57 -17.41
N CYS A 98 1.06 -3.38 -16.88
CA CYS A 98 -0.37 -3.06 -16.84
C CYS A 98 -0.65 -1.79 -16.03
N LEU A 99 0.26 -1.40 -15.13
CA LEU A 99 0.12 -0.20 -14.32
C LEU A 99 0.00 1.08 -15.16
N HIS A 100 0.55 1.11 -16.39
CA HIS A 100 0.37 2.26 -17.30
C HIS A 100 -1.08 2.46 -17.74
N ASP A 101 -1.90 1.40 -17.76
CA ASP A 101 -3.30 1.48 -18.14
C ASP A 101 -4.18 2.01 -16.99
N PHE A 102 -3.61 2.22 -15.81
CA PHE A 102 -4.31 2.71 -14.64
C PHE A 102 -4.73 4.17 -14.83
N LYS A 103 -6.04 4.40 -14.75
CA LYS A 103 -6.62 5.75 -14.83
C LYS A 103 -7.08 6.20 -13.47
N ASP A 104 -6.75 7.44 -13.14
CA ASP A 104 -7.28 8.10 -11.95
C ASP A 104 -8.80 8.30 -12.08
N VAL A 105 -9.53 8.02 -11.00
CA VAL A 105 -11.00 8.00 -11.00
C VAL A 105 -11.60 9.39 -11.18
N GLU A 106 -10.94 10.44 -10.69
CA GLU A 106 -11.45 11.81 -10.74
C GLU A 106 -11.18 12.47 -12.09
N THR A 107 -9.98 12.27 -12.64
CA THR A 107 -9.50 12.90 -13.87
C THR A 107 -9.72 12.05 -15.11
N ASN A 108 -9.86 10.72 -14.96
CA ASN A 108 -9.90 9.72 -16.03
C ASN A 108 -8.65 9.76 -16.94
N GLU A 109 -7.53 10.27 -16.42
CA GLU A 109 -6.23 10.30 -17.08
C GLU A 109 -5.35 9.15 -16.59
N TYR A 110 -4.40 8.71 -17.42
CA TYR A 110 -3.41 7.72 -17.01
C TYR A 110 -2.52 8.32 -15.93
N SER A 111 -2.63 7.80 -14.71
CA SER A 111 -2.01 8.41 -13.53
C SER A 111 -0.66 7.82 -13.22
N VAL A 112 -0.27 6.70 -13.83
CA VAL A 112 1.08 6.13 -13.69
C VAL A 112 1.79 6.10 -15.02
N LYS A 113 3.04 6.57 -15.01
CA LYS A 113 3.92 6.60 -16.17
C LYS A 113 5.11 5.71 -15.90
N SER A 114 5.65 5.07 -16.94
CA SER A 114 7.02 4.56 -16.92
C SER A 114 7.84 5.24 -18.03
N PRO A 115 8.97 5.88 -17.69
CA PRO A 115 9.61 5.85 -16.38
C PRO A 115 8.84 6.64 -15.29
N MET A 116 8.65 6.04 -14.12
CA MET A 116 8.04 6.69 -12.95
C MET A 116 9.11 7.48 -12.20
N SER A 117 8.82 8.72 -11.83
CA SER A 117 9.79 9.55 -11.09
C SER A 117 9.97 9.04 -9.66
N ILE A 118 11.23 8.99 -9.20
CA ILE A 118 11.61 8.81 -7.80
C ILE A 118 12.43 10.03 -7.40
N TYR A 119 11.99 10.76 -6.38
CA TYR A 119 12.74 11.88 -5.79
C TYR A 119 13.28 11.45 -4.42
N ALA A 120 14.59 11.46 -4.25
CA ALA A 120 15.23 11.13 -2.99
C ALA A 120 16.22 12.20 -2.55
N TRP A 121 16.12 12.62 -1.28
CA TRP A 121 17.04 13.57 -0.65
C TRP A 121 17.15 13.30 0.84
N SER A 122 18.14 13.88 1.51
CA SER A 122 18.17 13.89 2.96
C SER A 122 17.45 15.12 3.50
N ASN A 123 16.67 14.98 4.56
CA ASN A 123 16.01 16.11 5.24
C ASN A 123 16.99 17.13 5.87
N ALA A 124 18.30 16.92 5.75
CA ALA A 124 19.34 17.91 6.03
C ALA A 124 19.24 19.16 5.12
N VAL A 125 18.52 19.05 3.99
CA VAL A 125 18.19 20.15 3.09
C VAL A 125 16.68 20.18 2.82
N ASP A 126 16.15 21.34 2.47
CA ASP A 126 14.77 21.46 1.97
C ASP A 126 14.61 20.69 0.63
N ASN A 127 13.37 20.33 0.28
CA ASN A 127 13.01 19.70 -1.01
C ASN A 127 13.80 20.34 -2.19
N PRO A 128 14.69 19.57 -2.88
CA PRO A 128 15.53 20.08 -3.96
C PRO A 128 14.78 20.47 -5.24
N TRP A 129 13.52 20.07 -5.39
CA TRP A 129 12.69 20.26 -6.58
C TRP A 129 11.40 21.06 -6.32
N PRO A 130 11.45 22.24 -5.67
CA PRO A 130 10.24 22.93 -5.24
C PRO A 130 9.42 23.53 -6.39
N GLU A 131 10.06 23.82 -7.53
CA GLU A 131 9.41 24.33 -8.75
C GLU A 131 8.72 23.21 -9.54
N GLU A 132 9.28 22.01 -9.52
CA GLU A 132 8.73 20.84 -10.24
C GLU A 132 7.64 20.17 -9.42
N ARG A 133 7.90 19.99 -8.12
CA ARG A 133 7.03 19.29 -7.17
C ARG A 133 7.03 20.05 -5.83
N PRO A 134 6.20 21.09 -5.69
CA PRO A 134 6.13 21.87 -4.45
C PRO A 134 5.54 21.03 -3.31
N GLY A 135 6.12 21.17 -2.11
CA GLY A 135 5.58 20.57 -0.89
C GLY A 135 5.80 19.07 -0.72
N MET A 136 6.70 18.44 -1.48
CA MET A 136 7.13 17.08 -1.17
C MET A 136 7.83 17.03 0.19
N GLU A 137 7.41 16.06 1.01
CA GLU A 137 7.96 15.75 2.34
C GLU A 137 7.70 14.26 2.64
N GLY A 138 8.50 13.69 3.54
CA GLY A 138 8.38 12.31 4.00
C GLY A 138 8.66 11.26 2.92
N THR A 139 8.17 10.04 3.17
CA THR A 139 8.30 8.89 2.29
C THR A 139 6.91 8.44 1.86
N SER A 140 6.65 8.35 0.56
CA SER A 140 5.34 7.94 0.04
C SER A 140 5.33 7.70 -1.47
N ILE A 141 4.30 6.98 -1.92
CA ILE A 141 3.78 7.08 -3.29
C ILE A 141 2.78 8.23 -3.37
N SER A 142 3.12 9.24 -4.16
CA SER A 142 2.35 10.48 -4.33
C SER A 142 1.84 10.64 -5.76
N GLY A 143 0.82 11.47 -5.96
CA GLY A 143 0.27 11.75 -7.28
C GLY A 143 -0.58 13.02 -7.34
N ASP A 144 -0.84 13.49 -8.55
CA ASP A 144 -1.69 14.66 -8.85
C ASP A 144 -2.90 14.29 -9.74
N GLY A 145 -3.22 13.00 -9.83
CA GLY A 145 -4.23 12.44 -10.73
C GLY A 145 -3.73 12.23 -12.17
N THR A 146 -2.74 12.99 -12.63
CA THR A 146 -2.19 12.90 -14.00
C THR A 146 -0.80 12.27 -14.07
N ASN A 147 -0.18 12.08 -12.90
CA ASN A 147 1.08 11.42 -12.71
C ASN A 147 1.23 10.90 -11.28
N THR A 148 2.06 9.87 -11.12
CA THR A 148 2.45 9.26 -9.84
C THR A 148 3.97 9.30 -9.75
N TRP A 149 4.50 9.58 -8.57
CA TRP A 149 5.93 9.54 -8.26
C TRP A 149 6.15 9.00 -6.86
N MET A 150 7.37 8.56 -6.60
CA MET A 150 7.83 8.12 -5.28
C MET A 150 8.65 9.25 -4.64
N ILE A 151 8.44 9.46 -3.35
CA ILE A 151 9.18 10.39 -2.52
C ILE A 151 9.95 9.56 -1.48
N LEU A 152 11.25 9.83 -1.36
CA LEU A 152 12.15 9.21 -0.38
C LEU A 152 12.94 10.32 0.35
N GLU A 153 12.29 11.02 1.27
CA GLU A 153 12.99 11.92 2.19
C GLU A 153 13.61 11.12 3.35
N ILE A 154 14.95 11.02 3.36
CA ILE A 154 15.68 10.23 4.36
C ILE A 154 16.12 11.12 5.52
N TYR A 155 15.79 10.73 6.75
CA TYR A 155 16.18 11.51 7.92
C TYR A 155 17.69 11.48 8.13
N GLN A 156 18.29 12.64 8.40
CA GLN A 156 19.73 12.76 8.64
C GLN A 156 20.21 11.84 9.78
N ASP A 157 19.37 11.69 10.81
CA ASP A 157 19.64 10.86 11.98
C ASP A 157 19.82 9.38 11.62
N GLU A 158 19.20 8.89 10.55
CA GLU A 158 19.38 7.51 10.09
C GLU A 158 20.80 7.23 9.59
N PHE A 159 21.48 8.25 9.07
CA PHE A 159 22.90 8.17 8.73
C PHE A 159 23.80 8.31 9.96
N GLU A 160 23.41 9.12 10.95
CA GLU A 160 24.19 9.33 12.18
C GLU A 160 24.16 8.08 13.08
N TYR A 161 23.00 7.43 13.19
CA TYR A 161 22.75 6.31 14.10
C TYR A 161 22.80 4.93 13.42
N ASP A 162 23.17 4.88 12.14
CA ASP A 162 23.20 3.64 11.35
C ASP A 162 21.84 2.90 11.39
N ASP A 163 20.76 3.66 11.25
CA ASP A 163 19.39 3.13 11.19
C ASP A 163 19.12 2.48 9.83
N LEU A 164 18.61 1.25 9.82
CA LEU A 164 18.33 0.50 8.61
C LEU A 164 17.11 1.02 7.85
N HIS A 165 16.27 1.84 8.47
CA HIS A 165 15.12 2.46 7.82
C HIS A 165 15.49 3.11 6.47
N ARG A 166 16.67 3.76 6.39
CA ARG A 166 17.20 4.37 5.18
C ARG A 166 17.26 3.44 3.96
N PHE A 167 17.33 2.14 4.18
CA PHE A 167 17.33 1.12 3.14
C PHE A 167 16.00 0.37 3.05
N SER A 168 15.36 0.07 4.19
CA SER A 168 14.09 -0.66 4.23
C SER A 168 12.98 0.13 3.51
N VAL A 169 12.95 1.46 3.69
CA VAL A 169 11.93 2.33 3.10
C VAL A 169 11.91 2.31 1.57
N ILE A 170 13.05 2.00 0.93
CA ILE A 170 13.11 1.82 -0.52
C ILE A 170 12.30 0.58 -0.93
N ALA A 171 12.43 -0.52 -0.17
CA ALA A 171 11.66 -1.74 -0.39
C ALA A 171 10.17 -1.53 -0.07
N HIS A 172 9.86 -0.79 1.00
CA HIS A 172 8.49 -0.44 1.38
C HIS A 172 7.76 0.32 0.26
N GLU A 173 8.33 1.44 -0.20
CA GLU A 173 7.70 2.26 -1.23
C GLU A 173 7.69 1.57 -2.61
N TYR A 174 8.75 0.82 -2.94
CA TYR A 174 8.73 -0.03 -4.15
C TYR A 174 7.57 -1.02 -4.10
N TRP A 175 7.34 -1.63 -2.93
CA TRP A 175 6.28 -2.60 -2.74
C TRP A 175 4.90 -2.00 -2.98
N HIS A 176 4.66 -0.74 -2.58
CA HIS A 176 3.43 -0.05 -2.94
C HIS A 176 3.24 0.09 -4.46
N VAL A 177 4.30 0.37 -5.23
CA VAL A 177 4.20 0.38 -6.69
C VAL A 177 3.86 -1.02 -7.23
N TYR A 178 4.48 -2.07 -6.67
CA TYR A 178 4.15 -3.44 -7.00
C TYR A 178 2.69 -3.78 -6.67
N GLN A 179 2.20 -3.42 -5.48
CA GLN A 179 0.81 -3.62 -5.06
C GLN A 179 -0.17 -2.89 -5.98
N ARG A 180 0.11 -1.65 -6.42
CA ARG A 180 -0.75 -0.96 -7.39
C ARG A 180 -0.87 -1.76 -8.69
N GLY A 181 0.25 -2.26 -9.20
CA GLY A 181 0.28 -3.07 -10.42
C GLY A 181 -0.42 -4.42 -10.26
N ALA A 182 -0.15 -5.12 -9.17
CA ALA A 182 -0.65 -6.46 -8.92
C ALA A 182 -2.13 -6.47 -8.49
N TRP A 183 -2.54 -5.50 -7.67
CA TRP A 183 -3.89 -5.44 -7.09
C TRP A 183 -4.88 -4.69 -8.00
N MET A 184 -4.36 -3.91 -8.96
CA MET A 184 -5.14 -2.96 -9.78
C MET A 184 -6.02 -2.04 -8.92
N ALA A 185 -5.55 -1.69 -7.73
CA ALA A 185 -6.27 -0.89 -6.77
C ALA A 185 -5.98 0.62 -6.95
N ASP A 186 -6.98 1.45 -6.61
CA ASP A 186 -6.74 2.86 -6.31
C ASP A 186 -5.70 2.99 -5.20
N SER A 187 -4.90 4.06 -5.26
CA SER A 187 -3.81 4.30 -4.30
C SER A 187 -3.99 5.67 -3.64
N PRO A 188 -4.12 5.73 -2.31
CA PRO A 188 -4.33 4.58 -1.40
C PRO A 188 -5.63 3.81 -1.68
N PRO A 189 -5.78 2.57 -1.19
CA PRO A 189 -7.05 1.84 -1.25
C PRO A 189 -8.17 2.69 -0.65
N VAL A 190 -9.23 2.97 -1.41
CA VAL A 190 -10.43 3.65 -0.91
C VAL A 190 -11.59 2.66 -0.87
N GLY A 191 -12.31 2.60 0.25
CA GLY A 191 -13.57 1.86 0.37
C GLY A 191 -13.43 0.33 0.24
N ASP A 192 -14.21 -0.26 -0.67
CA ASP A 192 -14.45 -1.71 -0.79
C ASP A 192 -13.32 -2.51 -1.49
N SER A 193 -12.13 -1.93 -1.69
CA SER A 193 -11.04 -2.57 -2.44
C SER A 193 -10.28 -3.61 -1.60
N TRP A 194 -9.41 -3.15 -0.69
CA TRP A 194 -8.65 -3.97 0.23
C TRP A 194 -8.39 -3.23 1.54
N PRO A 195 -8.39 -3.91 2.70
CA PRO A 195 -8.06 -3.27 3.98
C PRO A 195 -6.68 -2.61 3.96
N VAL A 196 -6.58 -1.40 4.51
CA VAL A 196 -5.29 -0.68 4.58
C VAL A 196 -4.23 -1.45 5.37
N TRP A 197 -4.59 -2.25 6.38
CA TRP A 197 -3.59 -3.11 7.06
C TRP A 197 -2.91 -4.12 6.13
N MET A 198 -3.58 -4.58 5.07
CA MET A 198 -2.92 -5.43 4.07
C MET A 198 -1.98 -4.63 3.17
N TRP A 199 -2.35 -3.38 2.88
CA TRP A 199 -1.55 -2.45 2.09
C TRP A 199 -0.25 -2.08 2.81
N GLU A 200 -0.38 -1.41 3.96
CA GLU A 200 0.74 -0.93 4.78
C GLU A 200 1.47 -2.08 5.49
N GLY A 201 0.72 -3.00 6.08
CA GLY A 201 1.32 -4.17 6.74
C GLY A 201 2.01 -5.11 5.76
N GLY A 202 1.53 -5.19 4.52
CA GLY A 202 2.17 -5.95 3.45
C GLY A 202 3.52 -5.33 3.06
N ALA A 203 3.56 -4.01 2.89
CA ALA A 203 4.78 -3.27 2.61
C ALA A 203 5.79 -3.38 3.77
N GLN A 204 5.32 -3.24 5.02
CA GLN A 204 6.15 -3.43 6.22
C GLN A 204 6.75 -4.85 6.26
N VAL A 205 5.94 -5.90 6.03
CA VAL A 205 6.47 -7.26 6.01
C VAL A 205 7.51 -7.46 4.92
N VAL A 206 7.32 -6.86 3.74
CA VAL A 206 8.28 -6.96 2.63
C VAL A 206 9.58 -6.24 2.94
N GLU A 207 9.54 -5.03 3.51
CA GLU A 207 10.77 -4.34 3.86
C GLU A 207 11.56 -5.09 4.94
N GLU A 208 10.88 -5.68 5.93
CA GLU A 208 11.52 -6.45 7.01
C GLU A 208 12.12 -7.77 6.50
N LEU A 209 11.45 -8.44 5.56
CA LEU A 209 12.01 -9.61 4.86
C LEU A 209 13.24 -9.21 4.04
N TYR A 210 13.15 -8.10 3.29
CA TYR A 210 14.25 -7.60 2.48
C TYR A 210 15.50 -7.30 3.33
N VAL A 211 15.34 -6.56 4.44
CA VAL A 211 16.51 -6.23 5.27
C VAL A 211 17.03 -7.41 6.08
N SER A 212 16.16 -8.36 6.45
CA SER A 212 16.59 -9.63 7.03
C SER A 212 17.46 -10.43 6.04
N GLU A 213 17.06 -10.51 4.78
CA GLU A 213 17.77 -11.27 3.73
C GLU A 213 19.12 -10.63 3.34
N HIS A 214 19.19 -9.31 3.22
CA HIS A 214 20.35 -8.62 2.66
C HIS A 214 21.28 -7.96 3.69
N TYR A 215 20.79 -7.70 4.92
CA TYR A 215 21.56 -7.02 5.96
C TYR A 215 21.63 -7.79 7.30
N ASP A 216 21.04 -9.00 7.37
CA ASP A 216 21.01 -9.86 8.56
C ASP A 216 20.45 -9.15 9.82
N ARG A 217 19.56 -8.16 9.63
CA ARG A 217 18.96 -7.34 10.69
C ARG A 217 17.56 -6.89 10.26
N SER A 218 16.57 -7.05 11.12
CA SER A 218 15.20 -6.55 10.90
C SER A 218 14.46 -6.34 12.22
N ASN A 219 13.33 -5.64 12.21
CA ASN A 219 12.44 -5.53 13.37
C ASN A 219 11.75 -6.85 13.72
N PHE A 220 11.86 -7.90 12.89
CA PHE A 220 11.47 -9.25 13.32
C PHE A 220 12.34 -9.75 14.48
N ASP A 221 13.60 -9.31 14.61
CA ASP A 221 14.45 -9.68 15.75
C ASP A 221 13.95 -9.11 17.09
N SER A 222 13.12 -8.07 17.05
CA SER A 222 12.45 -7.48 18.21
C SER A 222 10.94 -7.80 18.27
N ASN A 223 10.47 -8.77 17.46
CA ASN A 223 9.05 -9.13 17.34
C ASN A 223 8.15 -7.94 16.97
N LEU A 224 8.60 -7.03 16.11
CA LEU A 224 7.87 -5.82 15.71
C LEU A 224 7.44 -4.94 16.89
N PHE A 225 8.20 -4.95 17.98
CA PHE A 225 7.79 -4.21 19.17
C PHE A 225 7.84 -2.69 18.92
N PRO A 226 6.79 -1.93 19.29
CA PRO A 226 5.57 -2.37 19.95
C PRO A 226 4.49 -2.75 18.93
N VAL A 227 3.76 -3.84 19.18
CA VAL A 227 2.49 -4.15 18.51
C VAL A 227 1.36 -3.72 19.43
N ILE A 228 0.59 -2.69 19.05
CA ILE A 228 -0.38 -2.07 19.96
C ILE A 228 -1.61 -2.96 20.12
N ALA A 229 -1.93 -3.35 21.36
CA ALA A 229 -3.04 -4.25 21.64
C ALA A 229 -4.43 -3.65 21.34
N THR A 230 -4.57 -2.33 21.39
CA THR A 230 -5.85 -1.67 21.06
C THR A 230 -6.26 -1.94 19.61
N GLY A 231 -5.30 -2.11 18.70
CA GLY A 231 -5.61 -2.46 17.32
C GLY A 231 -6.25 -3.84 17.16
N LEU A 232 -5.92 -4.79 18.04
CA LEU A 232 -6.58 -6.11 18.02
C LEU A 232 -7.96 -6.13 18.66
N SER A 233 -8.29 -5.11 19.46
CA SER A 233 -9.63 -4.99 20.06
C SER A 233 -10.67 -4.54 19.02
N ASN A 234 -10.25 -3.74 18.03
CA ASN A 234 -11.07 -3.26 16.91
C ASN A 234 -10.27 -3.34 15.59
N PRO A 235 -9.97 -4.55 15.08
CA PRO A 235 -9.13 -4.70 13.87
C PRO A 235 -9.75 -4.08 12.61
N SER A 236 -11.07 -3.86 12.60
CA SER A 236 -11.76 -3.13 11.53
C SER A 236 -11.34 -1.66 11.43
N ASP A 237 -10.83 -1.05 12.51
CA ASP A 237 -10.34 0.34 12.47
C ASP A 237 -9.14 0.45 11.51
N PHE A 238 -8.40 -0.64 11.29
CA PHE A 238 -7.26 -0.70 10.38
C PHE A 238 -7.65 -0.96 8.91
N GLU A 239 -8.95 -1.01 8.60
CA GLU A 239 -9.40 -1.08 7.20
C GLU A 239 -9.21 0.26 6.47
N LEU A 240 -9.09 1.37 7.21
CA LEU A 240 -8.93 2.73 6.69
C LEU A 240 -7.74 3.44 7.33
N TYR A 241 -7.21 4.45 6.63
CA TYR A 241 -6.22 5.36 7.21
C TYR A 241 -6.84 6.24 8.32
N ASP A 242 -6.01 6.73 9.25
CA ASP A 242 -6.44 7.72 10.26
C ASP A 242 -7.10 8.96 9.62
N ARG A 243 -6.56 9.44 8.48
CA ARG A 243 -7.14 10.58 7.75
C ARG A 243 -8.59 10.35 7.29
N ASP A 244 -8.97 9.08 7.11
CA ASP A 244 -10.27 8.63 6.64
C ASP A 244 -11.15 8.09 7.78
N GLY A 245 -10.72 8.28 9.03
CA GLY A 245 -11.43 7.86 10.23
C GLY A 245 -11.15 6.44 10.71
N GLY A 246 -10.08 5.82 10.20
CA GLY A 246 -9.55 4.54 10.69
C GLY A 246 -8.39 4.71 11.67
N ALA A 247 -7.50 3.73 11.69
CA ALA A 247 -6.32 3.65 12.58
C ALA A 247 -5.05 3.19 11.85
N ALA A 248 -5.12 2.91 10.54
CA ALA A 248 -3.94 2.50 9.80
C ALA A 248 -3.05 3.71 9.40
N GLY A 249 -1.73 3.50 9.38
CA GLY A 249 -0.75 4.42 8.81
C GLY A 249 -0.07 5.40 9.78
N GLY A 250 -0.36 5.36 11.08
CA GLY A 250 0.52 5.99 12.08
C GLY A 250 1.82 5.17 12.26
N GLU A 251 2.93 5.81 12.63
CA GLU A 251 4.23 5.13 12.84
C GLU A 251 4.13 3.92 13.80
N LEU A 252 3.32 4.03 14.85
CA LEU A 252 3.10 2.94 15.80
C LEU A 252 2.10 1.88 15.29
N ASP A 253 1.33 2.22 14.28
CA ASP A 253 0.25 1.39 13.72
C ASP A 253 0.75 0.50 12.56
N LEU A 254 1.92 0.79 11.99
CA LEU A 254 2.58 -0.04 10.98
C LEU A 254 2.97 -1.41 11.53
N ASN A 255 3.56 -1.47 12.73
CA ASN A 255 3.87 -2.74 13.41
C ASN A 255 2.60 -3.58 13.66
N THR A 256 1.49 -2.92 13.99
CA THR A 256 0.20 -3.58 14.20
C THR A 256 -0.37 -4.12 12.88
N SER A 257 -0.26 -3.36 11.80
CA SER A 257 -0.66 -3.80 10.45
C SER A 257 0.18 -4.99 9.96
N ALA A 258 1.51 -4.92 10.16
CA ALA A 258 2.43 -6.01 9.85
C ALA A 258 2.12 -7.26 10.67
N PHE A 259 1.86 -7.09 11.97
CA PHE A 259 1.40 -8.18 12.83
C PHE A 259 0.12 -8.83 12.28
N MET A 260 -0.86 -8.06 11.83
CA MET A 260 -2.08 -8.60 11.23
C MET A 260 -1.78 -9.44 9.98
N VAL A 261 -0.86 -9.00 9.11
CA VAL A 261 -0.39 -9.78 7.96
C VAL A 261 0.27 -11.10 8.39
N LEU A 262 1.17 -11.05 9.37
CA LEU A 262 1.86 -12.24 9.89
C LEU A 262 0.87 -13.24 10.53
N ALA A 263 -0.03 -12.74 11.38
CA ALA A 263 -1.08 -13.53 12.01
C ALA A 263 -2.02 -14.17 10.96
N PHE A 264 -2.33 -13.43 9.90
CA PHE A 264 -3.14 -13.94 8.80
C PHE A 264 -2.43 -15.07 8.05
N ALA A 265 -1.13 -14.93 7.78
CA ALA A 265 -0.34 -15.98 7.16
C ALA A 265 -0.34 -17.27 8.00
N LYS A 266 -0.26 -17.17 9.34
CA LYS A 266 -0.38 -18.36 10.22
C LYS A 266 -1.78 -18.97 10.18
N GLU A 267 -2.84 -18.14 10.17
CA GLU A 267 -4.21 -18.65 10.11
C GLU A 267 -4.49 -19.35 8.76
N LEU A 268 -3.98 -18.83 7.64
CA LEU A 268 -4.08 -19.49 6.33
C LEU A 268 -3.34 -20.83 6.30
N GLN A 269 -2.12 -20.90 6.84
CA GLN A 269 -1.38 -22.18 6.97
C GLN A 269 -2.19 -23.21 7.76
N LYS A 270 -2.78 -22.79 8.88
CA LYS A 270 -3.57 -23.65 9.76
C LYS A 270 -4.88 -24.12 9.13
N THR A 271 -5.60 -23.23 8.46
CA THR A 271 -6.94 -23.52 7.93
C THR A 271 -6.92 -24.18 6.57
N GLN A 272 -5.90 -23.88 5.74
CA GLN A 272 -5.78 -24.42 4.38
C GLN A 272 -4.70 -25.50 4.23
N GLY A 273 -3.79 -25.65 5.21
CA GLY A 273 -2.70 -26.62 5.14
C GLY A 273 -1.62 -26.28 4.12
N ILE A 274 -1.50 -25.00 3.76
CA ILE A 274 -0.48 -24.47 2.83
C ILE A 274 0.82 -24.15 3.57
N SER A 275 1.92 -24.02 2.84
CA SER A 275 3.21 -23.59 3.39
C SER A 275 3.23 -22.10 3.74
N GLU A 276 4.21 -21.68 4.55
CA GLU A 276 4.42 -20.26 4.90
C GLU A 276 4.63 -19.38 3.66
N ALA A 277 5.49 -19.80 2.73
CA ALA A 277 5.73 -19.08 1.48
C ALA A 277 4.44 -18.96 0.64
N GLN A 278 3.62 -20.01 0.56
CA GLN A 278 2.34 -19.96 -0.14
C GLN A 278 1.32 -19.04 0.55
N ALA A 279 1.29 -19.01 1.88
CA ALA A 279 0.42 -18.11 2.62
C ALA A 279 0.80 -16.64 2.39
N PHE A 280 2.09 -16.31 2.48
CA PHE A 280 2.57 -14.97 2.14
C PHE A 280 2.32 -14.63 0.69
N ARG A 281 2.55 -15.55 -0.26
CA ARG A 281 2.24 -15.33 -1.68
C ARG A 281 0.79 -14.94 -1.89
N LEU A 282 -0.15 -15.67 -1.27
CA LEU A 282 -1.57 -15.37 -1.36
C LEU A 282 -1.90 -13.96 -0.84
N ILE A 283 -1.31 -13.55 0.29
CA ILE A 283 -1.59 -12.25 0.90
C ILE A 283 -0.94 -11.11 0.10
N LEU A 284 0.34 -11.24 -0.20
CA LEU A 284 1.17 -10.20 -0.83
C LEU A 284 0.85 -10.03 -2.32
N SER A 285 0.45 -11.11 -3.00
CA SER A 285 0.11 -11.10 -4.42
C SER A 285 -1.39 -11.04 -4.67
N ALA A 286 -2.23 -10.63 -3.72
CA ALA A 286 -3.69 -10.68 -3.87
C ALA A 286 -4.25 -9.60 -4.83
N PRO A 287 -4.79 -9.98 -6.01
CA PRO A 287 -5.98 -9.34 -6.54
C PRO A 287 -7.19 -10.28 -6.50
N ALA A 288 -8.34 -9.75 -6.12
CA ALA A 288 -9.61 -10.42 -6.33
C ALA A 288 -10.05 -10.22 -7.78
N LYS A 289 -10.91 -11.11 -8.27
CA LYS A 289 -11.52 -10.93 -9.59
C LYS A 289 -12.19 -9.56 -9.66
N PRO A 290 -11.99 -8.79 -10.74
CA PRO A 290 -12.77 -7.58 -10.97
C PRO A 290 -14.26 -7.86 -10.76
N ASN A 291 -14.94 -7.01 -9.99
CA ASN A 291 -16.38 -7.08 -9.68
C ASN A 291 -16.81 -8.20 -8.70
N SER A 292 -15.92 -8.77 -7.90
CA SER A 292 -16.36 -9.60 -6.76
C SER A 292 -17.06 -8.71 -5.71
N ALA A 293 -18.19 -9.19 -5.19
CA ALA A 293 -18.86 -8.57 -4.03
C ALA A 293 -18.25 -9.02 -2.69
N THR A 294 -17.39 -10.05 -2.71
CA THR A 294 -16.73 -10.63 -1.54
C THR A 294 -15.27 -10.95 -1.84
N PRO A 295 -14.46 -9.95 -2.27
CA PRO A 295 -13.11 -10.17 -2.79
C PRO A 295 -12.20 -10.91 -1.79
N PHE A 296 -12.28 -10.54 -0.51
CA PHE A 296 -11.52 -11.17 0.57
C PHE A 296 -11.86 -12.66 0.72
N LEU A 297 -13.15 -13.01 0.76
CA LEU A 297 -13.59 -14.41 0.85
C LEU A 297 -13.20 -15.22 -0.39
N ASP A 298 -13.30 -14.63 -1.57
CA ASP A 298 -13.00 -15.30 -2.83
C ASP A 298 -11.50 -15.66 -2.95
N VAL A 299 -10.62 -14.78 -2.45
CA VAL A 299 -9.16 -15.00 -2.49
C VAL A 299 -8.72 -15.93 -1.34
N PHE A 300 -9.21 -15.68 -0.12
CA PHE A 300 -8.67 -16.34 1.07
C PHE A 300 -9.52 -17.50 1.60
N GLY A 301 -10.70 -17.73 1.06
CA GLY A 301 -11.63 -18.75 1.56
C GLY A 301 -12.11 -18.51 3.00
N MET A 302 -11.91 -17.28 3.51
CA MET A 302 -12.23 -16.82 4.86
C MET A 302 -12.77 -15.38 4.77
N THR A 303 -13.71 -15.00 5.63
CA THR A 303 -14.16 -13.59 5.71
C THR A 303 -13.20 -12.75 6.57
N SER A 304 -13.16 -11.43 6.37
CA SER A 304 -12.39 -10.54 7.24
C SER A 304 -12.84 -10.65 8.70
N GLU A 305 -14.15 -10.79 8.95
CA GLU A 305 -14.72 -10.99 10.29
C GLU A 305 -14.23 -12.28 10.97
N ASP A 306 -14.13 -13.39 10.23
CA ASP A 306 -13.59 -14.65 10.75
C ASP A 306 -12.11 -14.50 11.12
N PHE A 307 -11.34 -13.82 10.26
CA PHE A 307 -9.94 -13.51 10.54
C PHE A 307 -9.80 -12.61 11.78
N TYR A 308 -10.57 -11.53 11.87
CA TYR A 308 -10.59 -10.63 13.02
C TYR A 308 -10.96 -11.37 14.31
N THR A 309 -11.91 -12.29 14.25
CA THR A 309 -12.26 -13.14 15.39
C THR A 309 -11.08 -14.01 15.82
N SER A 310 -10.26 -14.49 14.88
CA SER A 310 -9.07 -15.30 15.17
C SER A 310 -7.99 -14.52 15.93
N LEU A 311 -7.93 -13.19 15.81
CA LEU A 311 -6.95 -12.35 16.50
C LEU A 311 -7.10 -12.37 18.03
N ASN A 312 -8.28 -12.73 18.55
CA ASN A 312 -8.52 -12.90 19.99
C ASN A 312 -7.65 -13.98 20.67
N GLN A 313 -6.96 -14.82 19.89
CA GLN A 313 -6.02 -15.80 20.43
C GLN A 313 -4.72 -15.16 20.97
N TYR A 314 -4.41 -13.92 20.55
CA TYR A 314 -3.19 -13.21 20.95
C TYR A 314 -3.48 -12.31 22.15
N PRO A 315 -2.90 -12.60 23.34
CA PRO A 315 -3.20 -11.86 24.55
C PRO A 315 -2.48 -10.50 24.57
N ALA A 316 -3.20 -9.49 25.05
CA ALA A 316 -2.64 -8.20 25.41
C ALA A 316 -1.91 -8.29 26.77
N VAL A 317 -0.72 -7.70 26.86
CA VAL A 317 0.09 -7.60 28.08
C VAL A 317 0.65 -6.18 28.22
N GLU A 318 0.87 -5.73 29.45
CA GLU A 318 1.55 -4.44 29.69
C GLU A 318 2.95 -4.46 29.08
N SER A 319 3.34 -3.41 28.35
CA SER A 319 4.58 -3.34 27.55
C SER A 319 5.86 -3.73 28.33
N GLY A 320 5.91 -3.43 29.63
CA GLY A 320 7.09 -3.60 30.47
C GLY A 320 8.26 -2.67 30.13
N GLU A 321 8.16 -1.90 29.05
CA GLU A 321 9.17 -0.96 28.55
C GLU A 321 8.94 0.45 29.11
N ASN A 322 10.02 1.17 29.38
CA ASN A 322 9.93 2.51 29.97
C ASN A 322 9.64 3.63 28.97
N TRP A 323 9.73 3.34 27.68
CA TRP A 323 9.57 4.29 26.58
C TRP A 323 8.21 4.17 25.87
N PHE A 324 7.44 3.11 26.15
CA PHE A 324 6.10 2.90 25.61
C PHE A 324 5.12 2.61 26.75
N GLU A 325 4.10 3.45 26.90
CA GLU A 325 3.00 3.26 27.86
C GLU A 325 1.79 2.66 27.14
N GLY A 326 1.38 1.45 27.51
CA GLY A 326 0.22 0.78 26.94
C GLY A 326 0.32 -0.74 26.98
N ASP A 327 -0.76 -1.39 26.55
CA ASP A 327 -0.78 -2.83 26.34
C ASP A 327 -0.27 -3.14 24.93
N VAL A 328 0.57 -4.18 24.86
CA VAL A 328 1.16 -4.70 23.62
C VAL A 328 0.76 -6.15 23.41
N VAL A 329 1.00 -6.64 22.19
CA VAL A 329 0.83 -8.04 21.82
C VAL A 329 2.20 -8.68 21.64
N ASP A 330 2.37 -9.89 22.16
CA ASP A 330 3.54 -10.70 21.86
C ASP A 330 3.39 -11.30 20.45
N ALA A 331 4.18 -10.78 19.50
CA ALA A 331 4.17 -11.23 18.12
C ALA A 331 5.13 -12.42 17.84
N SER A 332 5.82 -12.94 18.85
CA SER A 332 6.85 -13.98 18.66
C SER A 332 6.30 -15.25 17.98
N ASP A 333 5.05 -15.61 18.24
CA ASP A 333 4.40 -16.79 17.65
C ASP A 333 4.05 -16.64 16.17
N VAL A 334 4.00 -15.40 15.65
CA VAL A 334 3.64 -15.12 14.25
C VAL A 334 4.84 -14.76 13.37
N MET A 335 6.03 -14.63 13.95
CA MET A 335 7.24 -14.31 13.19
C MET A 335 7.48 -15.30 12.03
N PRO A 336 7.93 -14.80 10.86
CA PRO A 336 8.27 -15.65 9.74
C PRO A 336 9.48 -16.53 10.06
N SER A 337 9.61 -17.66 9.35
CA SER A 337 10.79 -18.52 9.50
C SER A 337 12.05 -17.75 9.09
N ARG A 338 13.12 -17.92 9.89
CA ARG A 338 14.43 -17.37 9.52
C ARG A 338 14.90 -17.96 8.19
N GLY A 339 15.28 -17.08 7.27
CA GLY A 339 15.75 -17.45 5.94
C GLY A 339 14.65 -17.61 4.89
N LEU A 340 13.39 -17.29 5.21
CA LEU A 340 12.35 -17.11 4.21
C LEU A 340 12.71 -15.89 3.34
N THR A 341 12.77 -16.09 2.03
CA THR A 341 13.17 -15.05 1.06
C THR A 341 11.99 -14.52 0.25
N LEU A 342 12.13 -13.31 -0.29
CA LEU A 342 11.13 -12.77 -1.22
C LEU A 342 11.01 -13.62 -2.49
N ALA A 343 12.12 -14.19 -2.96
CA ALA A 343 12.13 -15.07 -4.12
C ALA A 343 11.29 -16.34 -3.91
N GLU A 344 11.41 -17.01 -2.75
CA GLU A 344 10.58 -18.18 -2.42
C GLU A 344 9.09 -17.81 -2.33
N ILE A 345 8.78 -16.65 -1.75
CA ILE A 345 7.40 -16.16 -1.65
C ILE A 345 6.82 -15.87 -3.03
N LEU A 346 7.57 -15.24 -3.93
CA LEU A 346 7.05 -14.74 -5.22
C LEU A 346 7.25 -15.70 -6.40
N GLU A 347 7.90 -16.85 -6.19
CA GLU A 347 8.05 -17.87 -7.23
C GLU A 347 6.68 -18.28 -7.82
N PRO A 348 6.51 -18.54 -9.11
CA PRO A 348 5.24 -19.05 -9.63
C PRO A 348 4.89 -20.43 -9.04
N PRO A 349 3.60 -20.76 -8.81
CA PRO A 349 3.22 -22.13 -8.45
C PRO A 349 3.55 -23.11 -9.60
N GLU A 350 4.09 -24.28 -9.25
CA GLU A 350 4.40 -25.38 -10.20
C GLU A 350 3.17 -25.99 -10.88
#